data_AF-A0A453MK02-F1
#
_entry.id   AF-A0A453MK02-F1
#
_cell.length_a   1.000
_cell.length_b   1.000
_cell.length_c   1.000
_cell.angle_alpha   90.00
_cell.angle_beta   90.00
_cell.angle_gamma   90.00
#
_symmetry.space_group_name_H-M   'P 1'
#
loop_
_entity.id
_entity.type
_entity.pdbx_description
1 polymer ?
#
loop_
_entity_poly.entity_id
_entity_poly.type
_entity_poly.pdbx_seq_one_letter_code
_entity_poly.pdbx_strand_id
1 'polypeptide(L)'
;GEQKSIEKRFDKVQSGESEVGLYRVTGVFPSISKNGKKLAFVDNEFQAVWLVEADSEAAPRIVYKAKSNKSVFSTSWNQNDELDTLYVCEGPAFSIEKPVQIIRIPNVSTHDPEEHKLKSFALTDHKYNCAFPSTNPEGTKLVFRSSRDRVQGGKREDKNLFIIDAEKGEYAGVDQLTNGPWTDTHCSWSPREGCDWIVFSSSRGKPGGAPASDHGLDSGYFSVYLVNAKDMAEGVVPVRVIHSAPTIAGHVNHPVFSPDMMSIVFTADLAAVSVDPISMPHFMHSVRPYGDIFSVELLDR
;
A
#
# COMPACT_ATOMS: atom_id res chain seq x y z
N GLY A 1 -12.02 29.02 19.47
CA GLY A 1 -10.61 29.33 19.23
C GLY A 1 -10.18 28.53 18.04
N GLU A 2 -9.78 29.19 16.96
CA GLU A 2 -9.29 28.51 15.76
C GLU A 2 -8.09 27.64 16.15
N GLN A 3 -8.30 26.33 16.05
CA GLN A 3 -7.24 25.35 16.16
C GLN A 3 -6.34 25.60 14.94
N LYS A 4 -5.25 26.35 15.13
CA LYS A 4 -4.19 26.50 14.13
C LYS A 4 -3.93 25.11 13.58
N SER A 5 -4.23 24.89 12.30
CA SER A 5 -3.92 23.62 11.64
C SER A 5 -2.46 23.36 11.97
N ILE A 6 -2.15 22.20 12.55
CA ILE A 6 -0.78 21.80 12.87
C ILE A 6 0.06 22.20 11.66
N GLU A 7 1.00 23.14 11.84
CA GLU A 7 1.88 23.58 10.75
C GLU A 7 2.39 22.31 10.07
N LYS A 8 2.23 22.21 8.75
CA LYS A 8 2.58 21.02 7.97
C LYS A 8 4.10 20.86 8.00
N ARG A 9 4.62 20.28 9.08
CA ARG A 9 6.05 20.16 9.37
C ARG A 9 6.60 18.94 8.64
N PHE A 10 7.69 19.16 7.94
CA PHE A 10 8.60 18.13 7.47
C PHE A 10 9.91 18.33 8.23
N ASP A 11 10.29 17.35 9.05
CA ASP A 11 11.52 17.40 9.82
C ASP A 11 12.43 16.23 9.41
N LYS A 12 13.68 16.53 9.08
CA LYS A 12 14.75 15.51 9.07
C LYS A 12 15.14 15.25 10.52
N VAL A 13 14.88 14.06 11.01
CA VAL A 13 15.19 13.66 12.39
C VAL A 13 16.57 13.02 12.39
N GLN A 14 17.45 13.47 13.28
CA GLN A 14 18.75 12.83 13.48
C GLN A 14 18.55 11.46 14.12
N SER A 15 18.97 10.41 13.42
CA SER A 15 19.05 9.06 13.99
C SER A 15 20.33 8.93 14.83
N GLY A 16 20.28 8.08 15.85
CA GLY A 16 21.48 7.63 16.57
C GLY A 16 22.36 6.70 15.71
N GLU A 17 21.77 6.08 14.68
CA GLU A 17 22.44 5.22 13.71
C GLU A 17 22.77 6.04 12.45
N SER A 18 24.05 6.16 12.10
CA SER A 18 24.50 7.01 10.98
C SER A 18 23.99 6.55 9.61
N GLU A 19 23.58 5.29 9.50
CA GLU A 19 23.07 4.70 8.26
C GLU A 19 21.55 4.84 8.12
N VAL A 20 20.86 5.35 9.14
CA VAL A 20 19.40 5.46 9.16
C VAL A 20 18.98 6.93 9.03
N GLY A 21 18.38 7.28 7.90
CA GLY A 21 17.69 8.56 7.74
C GLY A 21 16.25 8.49 8.26
N LEU A 22 15.83 9.47 9.07
CA LEU A 22 14.45 9.57 9.56
C LEU A 22 13.79 10.85 9.06
N TYR A 23 12.59 10.71 8.52
CA TYR A 23 11.72 11.83 8.14
C TYR A 23 10.45 11.80 8.98
N ARG A 24 10.08 12.95 9.54
CA ARG A 24 8.79 13.15 10.20
C ARG A 24 7.93 14.04 9.32
N VAL A 25 6.71 13.57 9.02
CA VAL A 25 5.68 14.32 8.29
C VAL A 25 4.38 14.35 9.06
N THR A 26 3.59 15.40 8.90
CA THR A 26 2.26 15.54 9.50
C THR A 26 1.15 14.85 8.67
N GLY A 27 1.46 13.73 8.02
CA GLY A 27 0.55 13.05 7.10
C GLY A 27 0.54 11.53 7.27
N VAL A 28 -0.17 10.85 6.37
CA VAL A 28 -0.42 9.41 6.37
C VAL A 28 -0.04 8.78 5.03
N PHE A 29 0.05 7.44 4.98
CA PHE A 29 0.44 6.66 3.80
C PHE A 29 1.73 7.17 3.12
N PRO A 30 2.85 7.28 3.86
CA PRO A 30 4.11 7.68 3.25
C PRO A 30 4.64 6.59 2.31
N SER A 31 5.29 6.99 1.22
CA SER A 31 6.11 6.13 0.39
C SER A 31 7.34 6.89 -0.11
N ILE A 32 8.45 6.17 -0.23
CA ILE A 32 9.74 6.73 -0.67
C ILE A 32 10.06 6.12 -2.05
N SER A 33 10.60 6.92 -2.97
CA SER A 33 11.10 6.44 -4.26
C SER A 33 12.24 5.44 -4.07
N LYS A 34 12.52 4.58 -5.06
CA LYS A 34 13.50 3.49 -4.91
C LYS A 34 14.89 4.02 -4.56
N ASN A 35 15.29 5.14 -5.14
CA ASN A 35 16.55 5.83 -4.83
C ASN A 35 16.56 6.66 -3.53
N GLY A 36 15.48 6.70 -2.76
CA GLY A 36 15.42 7.45 -1.50
C GLY A 36 15.23 8.96 -1.64
N LYS A 37 15.19 9.52 -2.86
CA LYS A 37 15.24 10.97 -3.07
C LYS A 37 13.90 11.68 -2.97
N LYS A 38 12.78 10.95 -3.04
CA LYS A 38 11.43 11.53 -3.05
C LYS A 38 10.56 10.84 -2.02
N LEU A 39 9.89 11.64 -1.19
CA LEU A 39 8.89 11.20 -0.23
C LEU A 39 7.53 11.71 -0.71
N ALA A 40 6.57 10.81 -0.89
CA ALA A 40 5.17 11.14 -1.08
C ALA A 40 4.37 10.78 0.17
N PHE A 41 3.41 11.61 0.55
CA PHE A 41 2.49 11.31 1.64
C PHE A 41 1.13 12.00 1.41
N VAL A 42 0.12 11.55 2.13
CA VAL A 42 -1.23 12.12 2.08
C VAL A 42 -1.46 13.00 3.31
N ASP A 43 -2.16 14.12 3.16
CA ASP A 43 -2.56 14.92 4.32
C ASP A 43 -3.59 14.22 5.22
N ASN A 44 -3.74 14.69 6.46
CA ASN A 44 -4.62 14.05 7.44
C ASN A 44 -6.11 14.14 7.09
N GLU A 45 -6.47 15.05 6.17
CA GLU A 45 -7.81 15.20 5.61
C GLU A 45 -8.08 14.23 4.45
N PHE A 46 -7.07 13.48 4.00
CA PHE A 46 -7.15 12.56 2.87
C PHE A 46 -7.58 13.26 1.58
N GLN A 47 -7.19 14.52 1.39
CA GLN A 47 -7.61 15.37 0.27
C GLN A 47 -6.47 15.67 -0.70
N ALA A 48 -5.22 15.67 -0.23
CA ALA A 48 -4.09 15.99 -1.09
C ALA A 48 -2.89 15.08 -0.85
N VAL A 49 -2.14 14.84 -1.93
CA VAL A 49 -0.86 14.16 -1.92
C VAL A 49 0.25 15.20 -2.03
N TRP A 50 1.20 15.10 -1.12
CA TRP A 50 2.33 15.98 -0.97
C TRP A 50 3.60 15.26 -1.39
N LEU A 51 4.50 16.00 -2.04
CA LEU A 51 5.84 15.58 -2.42
C LEU A 51 6.85 16.38 -1.61
N VAL A 52 7.89 15.68 -1.16
CA VAL A 52 9.12 16.25 -0.64
C VAL A 52 10.29 15.63 -1.39
N GLU A 53 11.22 16.46 -1.83
CA GLU A 53 12.46 16.01 -2.44
C GLU A 53 13.57 16.12 -1.37
N ALA A 54 14.15 14.98 -1.00
CA ALA A 54 15.00 14.82 0.18
C ALA A 54 16.23 15.75 0.18
N ASP A 55 16.78 16.03 -1.00
CA ASP A 55 17.97 16.88 -1.19
C ASP A 55 17.63 18.33 -1.58
N SER A 56 16.35 18.69 -1.53
CA SER A 56 15.87 20.03 -1.89
C SER A 56 15.55 20.83 -0.63
N GLU A 57 15.94 22.10 -0.64
CA GLU A 57 15.47 23.10 0.35
C GLU A 57 14.04 23.59 0.03
N ALA A 58 13.44 23.09 -1.06
CA ALA A 58 12.07 23.44 -1.41
C ALA A 58 11.07 22.91 -0.38
N ALA A 59 10.09 23.73 -0.06
CA ALA A 59 8.99 23.33 0.81
C ALA A 59 8.19 22.16 0.20
N PRO A 60 7.57 21.30 1.03
CA PRO A 60 6.64 20.28 0.56
C PRO A 60 5.58 20.90 -0.36
N ARG A 61 5.26 20.23 -1.46
CA ARG A 61 4.27 20.72 -2.44
C ARG A 61 3.21 19.70 -2.77
N ILE A 62 2.02 20.17 -3.14
CA ILE A 62 0.93 19.30 -3.56
C ILE A 62 1.16 18.83 -4.99
N VAL A 63 1.07 17.52 -5.22
CA VAL A 63 1.17 16.88 -6.54
C VAL A 63 -0.16 16.31 -7.03
N TYR A 64 -1.12 16.10 -6.12
CA TYR A 64 -2.45 15.63 -6.47
C TYR A 64 -3.48 16.08 -5.44
N LYS A 65 -4.69 16.39 -5.91
CA LYS A 65 -5.86 16.67 -5.05
C LYS A 65 -7.00 15.75 -5.47
N ALA A 66 -7.60 15.07 -4.49
CA ALA A 66 -8.79 14.28 -4.69
C ALA A 66 -9.95 15.16 -5.21
N LYS A 67 -10.87 14.55 -5.95
CA LYS A 67 -12.15 15.20 -6.30
C LYS A 67 -12.95 15.52 -5.04
N SER A 68 -13.75 16.59 -5.08
CA SER A 68 -14.42 17.23 -3.91
C SER A 68 -15.31 16.34 -3.03
N ASN A 69 -15.61 15.10 -3.44
CA ASN A 69 -16.41 14.12 -2.71
C ASN A 69 -15.70 12.78 -2.50
N LYS A 70 -14.38 12.75 -2.70
CA LYS A 70 -13.55 11.55 -2.56
C LYS A 70 -12.43 11.80 -1.56
N SER A 71 -11.82 10.69 -1.15
CA SER A 71 -10.56 10.69 -0.42
C SER A 71 -9.45 10.16 -1.32
N VAL A 72 -8.22 10.57 -1.06
CA VAL A 72 -7.01 9.95 -1.61
C VAL A 72 -6.26 9.26 -0.47
N PHE A 73 -5.68 8.09 -0.73
CA PHE A 73 -4.88 7.33 0.22
C PHE A 73 -3.91 6.39 -0.51
N SER A 74 -3.00 5.76 0.23
CA SER A 74 -2.02 4.79 -0.30
C SER A 74 -1.18 5.35 -1.45
N THR A 75 -0.06 5.99 -1.12
CA THR A 75 0.94 6.38 -2.12
C THR A 75 1.86 5.20 -2.45
N SER A 76 2.25 5.06 -3.71
CA SER A 76 3.18 4.02 -4.17
C SER A 76 3.96 4.53 -5.37
N TRP A 77 5.29 4.58 -5.27
CA TRP A 77 6.15 4.97 -6.38
C TRP A 77 6.28 3.84 -7.40
N ASN A 78 6.45 4.20 -8.67
CA ASN A 78 6.98 3.27 -9.64
C ASN A 78 8.39 2.83 -9.20
N GLN A 79 8.68 1.52 -9.22
CA GLN A 79 9.97 0.99 -8.80
C GLN A 79 11.10 1.32 -9.78
N ASN A 80 10.77 1.74 -11.00
CA ASN A 80 11.72 2.34 -11.92
C ASN A 80 11.72 3.87 -11.76
N ASP A 81 12.75 4.40 -11.09
CA ASP A 81 12.89 5.83 -10.81
C ASP A 81 12.96 6.70 -12.08
N GLU A 82 13.34 6.13 -13.24
CA GLU A 82 13.41 6.86 -14.51
C GLU A 82 12.02 7.27 -15.03
N LEU A 83 10.97 6.58 -14.60
CA LEU A 83 9.59 6.84 -15.04
C LEU A 83 8.90 7.97 -14.27
N ASP A 84 9.49 8.44 -13.16
CA ASP A 84 8.99 9.55 -12.33
C ASP A 84 7.46 9.52 -12.11
N THR A 85 6.94 8.34 -11.77
CA THR A 85 5.50 8.07 -11.71
C THR A 85 5.08 7.69 -10.30
N LEU A 86 4.02 8.33 -9.80
CA LEU A 86 3.37 8.01 -8.53
C LEU A 86 1.99 7.42 -8.78
N TYR A 87 1.64 6.39 -8.01
CA TYR A 87 0.31 5.79 -7.96
C TYR A 87 -0.38 6.12 -6.64
N VAL A 88 -1.67 6.43 -6.72
CA VAL A 88 -2.51 6.75 -5.55
C VAL A 88 -3.87 6.08 -5.66
N CYS A 89 -4.53 5.82 -4.54
CA CYS A 89 -5.90 5.30 -4.52
C CYS A 89 -6.89 6.45 -4.29
N GLU A 90 -7.88 6.62 -5.18
CA GLU A 90 -8.94 7.63 -5.06
C GLU A 90 -10.33 6.98 -4.90
N GLY A 91 -11.01 7.28 -3.80
CA GLY A 91 -12.34 6.75 -3.47
C GLY A 91 -12.68 7.00 -1.99
N PRO A 92 -13.87 6.60 -1.51
CA PRO A 92 -14.18 6.70 -0.08
C PRO A 92 -13.20 5.85 0.73
N ALA A 93 -12.41 6.50 1.60
CA ALA A 93 -11.47 5.79 2.45
C ALA A 93 -12.21 4.81 3.38
N PHE A 94 -11.59 3.64 3.62
CA PHE A 94 -12.05 2.63 4.59
C PHE A 94 -13.48 2.08 4.38
N SER A 95 -14.07 2.30 3.20
CA SER A 95 -15.38 1.76 2.84
C SER A 95 -15.23 0.52 1.96
N ILE A 96 -15.37 -0.67 2.55
CA ILE A 96 -15.08 -1.95 1.89
C ILE A 96 -15.89 -2.15 0.60
N GLU A 97 -17.17 -1.75 0.61
CA GLU A 97 -18.11 -1.94 -0.50
C GLU A 97 -18.08 -0.84 -1.56
N LYS A 98 -17.40 0.28 -1.26
CA LYS A 98 -17.39 1.45 -2.15
C LYS A 98 -16.26 1.33 -3.17
N PRO A 99 -16.45 1.89 -4.37
CA PRO A 99 -15.44 1.84 -5.41
C PRO A 99 -14.22 2.69 -5.03
N VAL A 100 -13.06 2.20 -5.44
CA VAL A 100 -11.75 2.87 -5.30
C VAL A 100 -11.03 2.67 -6.62
N GLN A 101 -10.47 3.75 -7.17
CA GLN A 101 -9.69 3.69 -8.40
C GLN A 101 -8.22 3.91 -8.11
N ILE A 102 -7.36 3.22 -8.84
CA ILE A 102 -5.93 3.50 -8.85
C ILE A 102 -5.68 4.58 -9.91
N ILE A 103 -5.03 5.65 -9.48
CA ILE A 103 -4.71 6.81 -10.30
C ILE A 103 -3.19 6.87 -10.49
N ARG A 104 -2.76 6.91 -11.75
CA ARG A 104 -1.37 7.18 -12.16
C ARG A 104 -1.15 8.67 -12.30
N ILE A 105 -0.06 9.17 -11.74
CA ILE A 105 0.42 10.56 -11.88
C ILE A 105 1.86 10.48 -12.42
N PRO A 106 2.09 10.66 -13.73
CA PRO A 106 3.43 10.69 -14.29
C PRO A 106 4.10 12.07 -14.12
N ASN A 107 5.42 12.11 -14.31
CA ASN A 107 6.23 13.34 -14.31
C ASN A 107 6.08 14.16 -13.02
N VAL A 108 6.04 13.48 -11.88
CA VAL A 108 5.70 14.06 -10.57
C VAL A 108 6.69 15.16 -10.16
N SER A 109 7.97 15.02 -10.53
CA SER A 109 9.02 16.01 -10.25
C SER A 109 8.98 17.23 -11.16
N THR A 110 8.07 17.30 -12.15
CA THR A 110 7.99 18.51 -12.99
C THR A 110 7.50 19.73 -12.18
N HIS A 111 8.25 20.83 -12.33
CA HIS A 111 7.92 22.14 -11.78
C HIS A 111 7.38 23.01 -12.91
N ASP A 112 6.08 22.89 -13.20
CA ASP A 112 5.41 23.78 -14.14
C ASP A 112 4.88 25.03 -13.39
N PRO A 113 5.38 26.24 -13.69
CA PRO A 113 4.89 27.47 -13.07
C PRO A 113 3.47 27.85 -13.51
N GLU A 114 3.02 27.41 -14.69
CA GLU A 114 1.87 27.98 -15.39
C GLU A 114 0.55 27.21 -15.15
N GLU A 115 0.57 25.91 -14.82
CA GLU A 115 -0.66 25.18 -14.47
C GLU A 115 -0.46 24.15 -13.34
N HIS A 116 -1.02 24.45 -12.17
CA HIS A 116 -0.91 23.71 -10.90
C HIS A 116 -1.62 22.34 -10.88
N LYS A 117 -1.66 21.59 -11.99
CA LYS A 117 -2.33 20.29 -12.03
C LYS A 117 -1.60 19.31 -12.94
N LEU A 118 -0.75 18.50 -12.31
CA LEU A 118 -0.17 17.32 -12.96
C LEU A 118 -1.28 16.48 -13.61
N LYS A 119 -0.99 15.96 -14.80
CA LYS A 119 -1.89 15.02 -15.47
C LYS A 119 -2.04 13.76 -14.61
N SER A 120 -3.24 13.22 -14.58
CA SER A 120 -3.52 11.99 -13.85
C SER A 120 -4.50 11.11 -14.61
N PHE A 121 -4.30 9.80 -14.52
CA PHE A 121 -5.01 8.81 -15.34
C PHE A 121 -5.53 7.70 -14.45
N ALA A 122 -6.83 7.41 -14.52
CA ALA A 122 -7.37 6.24 -13.84
C ALA A 122 -6.91 4.97 -14.58
N LEU A 123 -6.27 4.05 -13.86
CA LEU A 123 -5.84 2.77 -14.40
C LEU A 123 -6.90 1.68 -14.27
N THR A 124 -7.86 1.86 -13.35
CA THR A 124 -8.84 0.83 -12.99
C THR A 124 -10.29 1.26 -13.14
N ASP A 125 -11.17 0.29 -13.40
CA ASP A 125 -12.61 0.50 -13.54
C ASP A 125 -13.22 1.09 -12.25
N HIS A 126 -14.04 2.13 -12.42
CA HIS A 126 -14.75 2.84 -11.37
C HIS A 126 -15.78 2.03 -10.57
N LYS A 127 -16.12 0.81 -10.99
CA LYS A 127 -17.16 -0.01 -10.31
C LYS A 127 -16.61 -0.88 -9.17
N TYR A 128 -15.30 -1.07 -9.10
CA TYR A 128 -14.64 -1.98 -8.18
C TYR A 128 -13.85 -1.25 -7.10
N ASN A 129 -13.52 -1.95 -6.02
CA ASN A 129 -12.57 -1.49 -5.01
C ASN A 129 -11.17 -1.96 -5.41
N CYS A 130 -10.44 -1.13 -6.16
CA CYS A 130 -9.07 -1.39 -6.59
C CYS A 130 -8.10 -0.56 -5.76
N ALA A 131 -7.17 -1.17 -5.03
CA ALA A 131 -6.30 -0.45 -4.09
C ALA A 131 -4.97 -1.15 -3.83
N PHE A 132 -4.08 -0.43 -3.14
CA PHE A 132 -2.77 -0.88 -2.67
C PHE A 132 -1.87 -1.42 -3.81
N PRO A 133 -1.55 -0.58 -4.80
CA PRO A 133 -0.71 -0.98 -5.92
C PRO A 133 0.77 -1.11 -5.58
N SER A 134 1.47 -1.98 -6.30
CA SER A 134 2.93 -2.05 -6.37
C SER A 134 3.35 -2.42 -7.80
N THR A 135 4.45 -1.84 -8.30
CA THR A 135 4.96 -2.14 -9.65
C THR A 135 6.07 -3.20 -9.61
N ASN A 136 6.29 -3.93 -10.69
CA ASN A 136 7.53 -4.71 -10.87
C ASN A 136 8.76 -3.77 -10.97
N PRO A 137 10.00 -4.28 -10.81
CA PRO A 137 11.22 -3.45 -10.85
C PRO A 137 11.36 -2.60 -12.12
N GLU A 138 10.96 -3.14 -13.27
CA GLU A 138 11.05 -2.45 -14.56
C GLU A 138 9.97 -1.36 -14.72
N GLY A 139 8.96 -1.34 -13.83
CA GLY A 139 7.93 -0.31 -13.79
C GLY A 139 6.81 -0.48 -14.83
N THR A 140 6.73 -1.64 -15.49
CA THR A 140 5.85 -1.90 -16.63
C THR A 140 4.55 -2.62 -16.26
N LYS A 141 4.52 -3.32 -15.13
CA LYS A 141 3.36 -4.05 -14.60
C LYS A 141 3.01 -3.55 -13.20
N LEU A 142 1.72 -3.59 -12.87
CA LEU A 142 1.16 -3.15 -11.61
C LEU A 142 0.35 -4.27 -10.98
N VAL A 143 0.79 -4.80 -9.84
CA VAL A 143 -0.03 -5.67 -8.99
C VAL A 143 -0.87 -4.82 -8.05
N PHE A 144 -2.12 -5.21 -7.83
CA PHE A 144 -3.03 -4.53 -6.92
C PHE A 144 -4.14 -5.46 -6.44
N ARG A 145 -4.79 -5.07 -5.35
CA ARG A 145 -6.00 -5.74 -4.86
C ARG A 145 -7.23 -5.24 -5.60
N SER A 146 -8.15 -6.14 -5.97
CA SER A 146 -9.45 -5.78 -6.55
C SER A 146 -10.60 -6.63 -6.02
N SER A 147 -11.79 -6.04 -5.94
CA SER A 147 -13.08 -6.72 -5.69
C SER A 147 -13.80 -7.10 -7.00
N ARG A 148 -13.08 -7.21 -8.12
CA ARG A 148 -13.68 -7.31 -9.46
C ARG A 148 -14.38 -8.62 -9.73
N ASP A 149 -13.75 -9.70 -9.29
CA ASP A 149 -14.22 -11.05 -9.51
C ASP A 149 -14.81 -11.54 -8.21
N ARG A 150 -16.12 -11.79 -8.26
CA ARG A 150 -16.78 -12.59 -7.25
C ARG A 150 -16.60 -14.04 -7.69
N VAL A 151 -16.06 -14.87 -6.80
CA VAL A 151 -16.20 -16.32 -6.96
C VAL A 151 -17.70 -16.64 -7.12
N GLN A 152 -18.04 -17.66 -7.91
CA GLN A 152 -19.42 -18.14 -7.95
C GLN A 152 -19.85 -18.58 -6.53
N GLY A 153 -20.77 -17.82 -5.90
CA GLY A 153 -21.15 -18.00 -4.49
C GLY A 153 -20.37 -17.14 -3.48
N GLY A 154 -19.38 -16.36 -3.93
CA GLY A 154 -18.63 -15.38 -3.13
C GLY A 154 -19.38 -14.07 -2.96
N LYS A 155 -19.02 -13.30 -1.93
CA LYS A 155 -19.65 -12.01 -1.62
C LYS A 155 -18.89 -10.87 -2.31
N ARG A 156 -19.49 -9.67 -2.38
CA ARG A 156 -18.80 -8.47 -2.91
C ARG A 156 -17.56 -8.07 -2.10
N GLU A 157 -17.41 -8.59 -0.89
CA GLU A 157 -16.34 -8.25 0.05
C GLU A 157 -15.02 -8.99 -0.22
N ASP A 158 -15.04 -10.10 -0.96
CA ASP A 158 -13.83 -10.84 -1.30
C ASP A 158 -12.94 -9.98 -2.21
N LYS A 159 -11.63 -10.06 -1.98
CA LYS A 159 -10.65 -9.27 -2.73
C LYS A 159 -9.47 -10.14 -3.08
N ASN A 160 -9.12 -10.18 -4.35
CA ASN A 160 -7.96 -10.91 -4.84
C ASN A 160 -6.96 -9.99 -5.52
N LEU A 161 -5.80 -10.53 -5.87
CA LEU A 161 -4.73 -9.79 -6.54
C LEU A 161 -4.84 -9.94 -8.05
N PHE A 162 -4.56 -8.83 -8.73
CA PHE A 162 -4.59 -8.71 -10.18
C PHE A 162 -3.36 -7.95 -10.66
N ILE A 163 -2.96 -8.23 -11.90
CA ILE A 163 -1.85 -7.56 -12.56
C ILE A 163 -2.38 -6.88 -13.84
N ILE A 164 -1.98 -5.63 -14.06
CA ILE A 164 -2.28 -4.84 -15.26
C ILE A 164 -1.02 -4.16 -15.79
N ASP A 165 -1.11 -3.60 -17.00
CA ASP A 165 -0.11 -2.67 -17.54
C ASP A 165 -0.05 -1.40 -16.67
N ALA A 166 1.16 -1.00 -16.24
CA ALA A 166 1.34 0.09 -15.30
C ALA A 166 1.13 1.50 -15.90
N GLU A 167 1.06 1.59 -17.24
CA GLU A 167 0.80 2.83 -17.98
C GLU A 167 -0.61 2.86 -18.56
N LYS A 168 -1.03 1.79 -19.24
CA LYS A 168 -2.31 1.67 -19.95
C LYS A 168 -3.45 1.21 -19.06
N GLY A 169 -3.14 0.64 -17.90
CA GLY A 169 -4.12 0.11 -16.96
C GLY A 169 -4.91 -1.05 -17.55
N GLU A 170 -6.16 -1.20 -17.09
CA GLU A 170 -7.05 -2.31 -17.50
C GLU A 170 -7.39 -2.32 -19.00
N TYR A 171 -7.20 -1.21 -19.71
CA TYR A 171 -7.43 -1.16 -21.16
C TYR A 171 -6.49 -2.09 -21.95
N ALA A 172 -5.34 -2.45 -21.38
CA ALA A 172 -4.40 -3.39 -21.99
C ALA A 172 -4.66 -4.86 -21.59
N GLY A 173 -5.69 -5.12 -20.79
CA GLY A 173 -5.98 -6.44 -20.23
C GLY A 173 -5.78 -6.48 -18.71
N VAL A 174 -6.27 -7.56 -18.10
CA VAL A 174 -6.26 -7.79 -16.65
C VAL A 174 -5.96 -9.26 -16.40
N ASP A 175 -4.88 -9.53 -15.70
CA ASP A 175 -4.49 -10.88 -15.31
C ASP A 175 -4.87 -11.13 -13.85
N GLN A 176 -5.58 -12.21 -13.56
CA GLN A 176 -5.92 -12.61 -12.20
C GLN A 176 -4.78 -13.41 -11.57
N LEU A 177 -4.16 -12.88 -10.52
CA LEU A 177 -3.03 -13.52 -9.84
C LEU A 177 -3.50 -14.48 -8.73
N THR A 178 -4.51 -14.10 -7.96
CA THR A 178 -5.08 -14.97 -6.93
C THR A 178 -6.58 -15.12 -7.12
N ASN A 179 -7.14 -16.22 -6.62
CA ASN A 179 -8.57 -16.50 -6.72
C ASN A 179 -9.04 -17.27 -5.49
N GLY A 180 -10.04 -16.72 -4.79
CA GLY A 180 -10.75 -17.42 -3.74
C GLY A 180 -11.53 -16.52 -2.78
N PRO A 181 -12.38 -17.11 -1.93
CA PRO A 181 -13.30 -16.41 -1.03
C PRO A 181 -12.59 -15.88 0.22
N TRP A 182 -11.61 -15.00 0.03
CA TRP A 182 -10.83 -14.37 1.09
C TRP A 182 -10.42 -12.95 0.69
N THR A 183 -9.74 -12.24 1.58
CA THR A 183 -9.16 -10.92 1.30
C THR A 183 -7.65 -11.06 1.17
N ASP A 184 -7.15 -11.02 -0.07
CA ASP A 184 -5.75 -10.78 -0.39
C ASP A 184 -5.53 -9.25 -0.55
N THR A 185 -4.53 -8.67 0.11
CA THR A 185 -4.33 -7.22 0.20
C THR A 185 -2.89 -6.85 0.50
N HIS A 186 -2.58 -5.55 0.45
CA HIS A 186 -1.27 -4.99 0.83
C HIS A 186 -0.12 -5.72 0.12
N CYS A 187 -0.26 -5.90 -1.19
CA CYS A 187 0.75 -6.57 -1.99
C CYS A 187 1.95 -5.64 -2.25
N SER A 188 3.13 -6.25 -2.31
CA SER A 188 4.38 -5.60 -2.71
C SER A 188 5.14 -6.52 -3.66
N TRP A 189 5.49 -6.01 -4.84
CA TRP A 189 6.32 -6.73 -5.79
C TRP A 189 7.79 -6.61 -5.36
N SER A 190 8.55 -7.69 -5.52
CA SER A 190 10.00 -7.70 -5.30
C SER A 190 10.68 -6.52 -6.01
N PRO A 191 11.58 -5.77 -5.34
CA PRO A 191 12.36 -4.70 -5.94
C PRO A 191 13.58 -5.15 -6.75
N ARG A 192 13.91 -6.45 -6.70
CA ARG A 192 15.08 -7.03 -7.40
C ARG A 192 14.75 -7.26 -8.87
N GLU A 193 15.60 -6.74 -9.76
CA GLU A 193 15.45 -6.89 -11.21
C GLU A 193 15.28 -8.35 -11.65
N GLY A 194 14.34 -8.61 -12.56
CA GLY A 194 14.03 -9.96 -13.06
C GLY A 194 13.34 -10.90 -12.05
N CYS A 195 12.95 -10.40 -10.88
CA CYS A 195 12.26 -11.15 -9.82
C CYS A 195 10.75 -10.92 -9.86
N ASP A 196 9.99 -12.01 -9.98
CA ASP A 196 8.53 -11.99 -10.10
C ASP A 196 7.80 -12.40 -8.81
N TRP A 197 8.52 -12.41 -7.69
CA TRP A 197 7.93 -12.66 -6.38
C TRP A 197 7.14 -11.46 -5.90
N ILE A 198 5.93 -11.72 -5.41
CA ILE A 198 5.01 -10.77 -4.80
C ILE A 198 4.70 -11.26 -3.40
N VAL A 199 4.89 -10.39 -2.41
CA VAL A 199 4.45 -10.63 -1.04
C VAL A 199 3.12 -9.94 -0.81
N PHE A 200 2.24 -10.53 -0.01
CA PHE A 200 0.93 -9.96 0.30
C PHE A 200 0.35 -10.51 1.60
N SER A 201 -0.65 -9.82 2.14
CA SER A 201 -1.42 -10.27 3.29
C SER A 201 -2.72 -10.94 2.85
N SER A 202 -3.09 -12.04 3.51
CA SER A 202 -4.29 -12.79 3.17
C SER A 202 -4.99 -13.37 4.39
N SER A 203 -6.33 -13.31 4.37
CA SER A 203 -7.19 -13.99 5.35
C SER A 203 -7.51 -15.45 4.98
N ARG A 204 -6.90 -16.01 3.92
CA ARG A 204 -7.16 -17.39 3.47
C ARG A 204 -6.91 -18.48 4.51
N GLY A 205 -6.12 -18.19 5.53
CA GLY A 205 -5.81 -19.12 6.63
C GLY A 205 -6.88 -19.17 7.72
N LYS A 206 -7.95 -18.38 7.60
CA LYS A 206 -9.02 -18.28 8.58
C LYS A 206 -9.70 -19.63 8.83
N PRO A 207 -9.79 -20.11 10.08
CA PRO A 207 -10.42 -21.39 10.39
C PRO A 207 -11.92 -21.42 10.07
N GLY A 208 -12.41 -22.60 9.71
CA GLY A 208 -13.84 -22.86 9.60
C GLY A 208 -14.54 -22.66 10.95
N GLY A 209 -15.61 -21.86 10.95
CA GLY A 209 -16.37 -21.52 12.17
C GLY A 209 -15.86 -20.30 12.94
N ALA A 210 -14.75 -19.68 12.52
CA ALA A 210 -14.33 -18.38 13.07
C ALA A 210 -15.39 -17.29 12.77
N PRO A 211 -15.53 -16.26 13.64
CA PRO A 211 -16.46 -15.16 13.41
C PRO A 211 -16.26 -14.55 12.01
N ALA A 212 -17.36 -14.18 11.33
CA ALA A 212 -17.29 -13.66 9.96
C ALA A 212 -16.38 -12.42 9.83
N SER A 213 -16.38 -11.57 10.86
CA SER A 213 -15.49 -10.43 10.99
C SER A 213 -14.88 -10.32 12.39
N ASP A 214 -13.69 -9.72 12.44
CA ASP A 214 -13.06 -9.25 13.67
C ASP A 214 -13.68 -7.90 14.07
N HIS A 215 -14.36 -7.89 15.22
CA HIS A 215 -15.09 -6.74 15.75
C HIS A 215 -16.03 -6.00 14.78
N GLY A 216 -16.56 -6.68 13.75
CA GLY A 216 -17.46 -6.06 12.77
C GLY A 216 -16.76 -5.24 11.69
N LEU A 217 -15.42 -5.24 11.63
CA LEU A 217 -14.65 -4.36 10.75
C LEU A 217 -14.08 -5.05 9.51
N ASP A 218 -13.38 -6.17 9.67
CA ASP A 218 -12.80 -6.94 8.54
C ASP A 218 -12.71 -8.43 8.88
N SER A 219 -12.11 -9.26 8.04
CA SER A 219 -12.08 -10.72 8.22
C SER A 219 -11.24 -11.23 9.40
N GLY A 220 -10.24 -10.48 9.89
CA GLY A 220 -9.20 -10.99 10.79
C GLY A 220 -8.38 -12.15 10.21
N TYR A 221 -7.51 -12.73 11.04
CA TYR A 221 -6.68 -13.90 10.71
C TYR A 221 -5.75 -13.68 9.51
N PHE A 222 -5.23 -12.46 9.36
CA PHE A 222 -4.32 -12.16 8.26
C PHE A 222 -2.96 -12.82 8.49
N SER A 223 -2.42 -13.37 7.41
CA SER A 223 -1.10 -13.98 7.36
C SER A 223 -0.36 -13.42 6.13
N VAL A 224 0.96 -13.45 6.14
CA VAL A 224 1.79 -13.04 5.01
C VAL A 224 2.05 -14.25 4.12
N TYR A 225 1.91 -14.05 2.81
CA TYR A 225 2.15 -15.05 1.78
C TYR A 225 3.05 -14.50 0.68
N LEU A 226 3.73 -15.41 -0.01
CA LEU A 226 4.49 -15.18 -1.22
C LEU A 226 3.82 -15.89 -2.40
N VAL A 227 3.97 -15.29 -3.58
CA VAL A 227 3.51 -15.85 -4.84
C VAL A 227 4.42 -15.41 -5.98
N ASN A 228 4.63 -16.25 -6.98
CA ASN A 228 5.39 -15.89 -8.17
C ASN A 228 4.46 -15.58 -9.34
N ALA A 229 4.60 -14.41 -9.95
CA ALA A 229 3.76 -13.99 -11.07
C ALA A 229 3.97 -14.82 -12.35
N LYS A 230 5.11 -15.52 -12.50
CA LYS A 230 5.35 -16.41 -13.66
C LYS A 230 4.47 -17.66 -13.63
N ASP A 231 4.06 -18.09 -12.45
CA ASP A 231 3.32 -19.35 -12.26
C ASP A 231 1.84 -19.20 -12.66
N MET A 232 1.39 -18.02 -13.11
CA MET A 232 0.01 -17.78 -13.55
C MET A 232 -0.46 -18.75 -14.63
N ALA A 233 0.43 -19.17 -15.54
CA ALA A 233 0.11 -20.11 -16.60
C ALA A 233 -0.05 -21.56 -16.12
N GLU A 234 0.65 -21.93 -15.04
CA GLU A 234 0.73 -23.30 -14.54
C GLU A 234 -0.18 -23.56 -13.33
N GLY A 235 -0.62 -22.48 -12.66
CA GLY A 235 -1.42 -22.53 -11.46
C GLY A 235 -0.68 -21.93 -10.28
N VAL A 236 -1.18 -20.79 -9.81
CA VAL A 236 -0.56 -20.02 -8.75
C VAL A 236 -0.75 -20.71 -7.39
N VAL A 237 0.34 -21.01 -6.69
CA VAL A 237 0.33 -21.61 -5.34
C VAL A 237 0.98 -20.67 -4.32
N PRO A 238 0.18 -19.96 -3.50
CA PRO A 238 0.74 -19.09 -2.47
C PRO A 238 1.41 -19.86 -1.34
N VAL A 239 2.63 -19.43 -0.99
CA VAL A 239 3.43 -19.98 0.11
C VAL A 239 3.25 -19.11 1.34
N ARG A 240 2.82 -19.68 2.48
CA ARG A 240 2.69 -18.93 3.73
C ARG A 240 4.06 -18.64 4.33
N VAL A 241 4.33 -17.39 4.66
CA VAL A 241 5.57 -16.96 5.33
C VAL A 241 5.37 -16.96 6.84
N ILE A 242 4.33 -16.27 7.32
CA ILE A 242 4.03 -16.13 8.75
C ILE A 242 2.52 -15.90 8.95
N HIS A 243 1.98 -16.27 10.12
CA HIS A 243 0.59 -16.03 10.48
C HIS A 243 0.43 -15.63 11.94
N SER A 244 -0.73 -15.03 12.27
CA SER A 244 -1.12 -14.60 13.62
C SER A 244 -1.14 -15.74 14.64
N ALA A 245 -1.93 -16.78 14.34
CA ALA A 245 -2.06 -18.08 14.99
C ALA A 245 -3.31 -18.77 14.39
N PRO A 246 -3.54 -20.07 14.59
CA PRO A 246 -4.79 -20.71 14.15
C PRO A 246 -6.01 -20.23 14.94
N THR A 247 -5.82 -19.61 16.11
CA THR A 247 -6.91 -19.28 17.05
C THR A 247 -7.06 -17.79 17.32
N ILE A 248 -6.24 -16.95 16.69
CA ILE A 248 -6.20 -15.50 16.95
C ILE A 248 -6.55 -14.74 15.68
N ALA A 249 -7.60 -13.93 15.76
CA ALA A 249 -8.12 -13.12 14.66
C ALA A 249 -7.23 -11.93 14.26
N GLY A 250 -5.98 -11.88 14.69
CA GLY A 250 -5.10 -10.74 14.49
C GLY A 250 -4.68 -10.52 13.04
N HIS A 251 -3.95 -9.43 12.87
CA HIS A 251 -3.54 -8.86 11.61
C HIS A 251 -2.04 -8.95 11.44
N VAL A 252 -1.59 -9.69 10.42
CA VAL A 252 -0.22 -9.62 9.93
C VAL A 252 -0.24 -8.97 8.55
N ASN A 253 0.05 -7.67 8.51
CA ASN A 253 -0.28 -6.76 7.41
C ASN A 253 0.90 -5.91 6.93
N HIS A 254 0.71 -5.25 5.79
CA HIS A 254 1.69 -4.36 5.16
C HIS A 254 3.08 -4.98 4.93
N PRO A 255 3.16 -6.20 4.35
CA PRO A 255 4.45 -6.80 4.06
C PRO A 255 5.14 -6.06 2.91
N VAL A 256 6.43 -5.80 3.08
CA VAL A 256 7.32 -5.24 2.06
C VAL A 256 8.65 -5.97 2.10
N PHE A 257 9.26 -6.18 0.94
CA PHE A 257 10.61 -6.72 0.87
C PHE A 257 11.63 -5.68 1.31
N SER A 258 12.72 -6.12 1.93
CA SER A 258 13.93 -5.30 2.01
C SER A 258 14.51 -5.07 0.61
N PRO A 259 15.21 -3.96 0.36
CA PRO A 259 15.80 -3.67 -0.96
C PRO A 259 16.74 -4.76 -1.48
N ASP A 260 17.45 -5.45 -0.58
CA ASP A 260 18.35 -6.56 -0.89
C ASP A 260 17.63 -7.92 -1.06
N MET A 261 16.31 -7.97 -0.91
CA MET A 261 15.48 -9.18 -0.93
C MET A 261 15.81 -10.24 0.13
N MET A 262 16.57 -9.89 1.17
CA MET A 262 16.96 -10.84 2.22
C MET A 262 15.94 -10.95 3.35
N SER A 263 14.96 -10.04 3.42
CA SER A 263 13.95 -10.06 4.47
C SER A 263 12.61 -9.50 3.99
N ILE A 264 11.57 -9.81 4.76
CA ILE A 264 10.25 -9.19 4.64
C ILE A 264 9.98 -8.48 5.95
N VAL A 265 9.67 -7.19 5.88
CA VAL A 265 9.17 -6.39 7.00
C VAL A 265 7.66 -6.34 6.92
N PHE A 266 6.98 -6.46 8.06
CA PHE A 266 5.52 -6.37 8.15
C PHE A 266 5.11 -5.82 9.50
N THR A 267 3.86 -5.37 9.60
CA THR A 267 3.26 -4.92 10.86
C THR A 267 2.34 -5.99 11.42
N ALA A 268 2.30 -6.16 12.74
CA ALA A 268 1.28 -6.98 13.37
C ALA A 268 0.71 -6.37 14.64
N ASP A 269 -0.59 -6.58 14.87
CA ASP A 269 -1.28 -6.22 16.11
C ASP A 269 -1.11 -7.28 17.22
N LEU A 270 -0.14 -8.17 17.05
CA LEU A 270 0.16 -9.30 17.93
C LEU A 270 1.61 -9.21 18.43
N ALA A 271 1.93 -8.15 19.17
CA ALA A 271 3.07 -8.11 20.07
C ALA A 271 2.79 -7.26 21.32
N ALA A 272 3.79 -7.23 22.19
CA ALA A 272 3.75 -6.94 23.62
C ALA A 272 2.74 -5.86 24.05
N VAL A 273 1.99 -6.18 25.11
CA VAL A 273 1.33 -5.15 25.93
C VAL A 273 2.42 -4.29 26.54
N SER A 274 2.72 -3.14 25.93
CA SER A 274 3.57 -2.13 26.57
C SER A 274 2.77 -1.47 27.71
N VAL A 275 3.37 -1.39 28.90
CA VAL A 275 2.81 -0.63 30.03
C VAL A 275 3.11 0.87 29.89
N ASP A 276 3.93 1.27 28.92
CA ASP A 276 4.24 2.65 28.63
C ASP A 276 3.20 3.23 27.66
N PRO A 277 2.59 4.39 27.97
CA PRO A 277 1.71 5.07 27.04
C PRO A 277 2.53 5.58 25.86
N ILE A 278 2.51 4.85 24.75
CA ILE A 278 2.97 5.38 23.46
C ILE A 278 1.88 6.36 23.00
N SER A 279 2.22 7.65 22.96
CA SER A 279 1.32 8.66 22.42
C SER A 279 1.16 8.42 20.92
N MET A 280 0.06 7.79 20.54
CA MET A 280 -0.31 7.67 19.14
C MET A 280 -0.70 9.07 18.62
N PRO A 281 -0.22 9.48 17.44
CA PRO A 281 -0.69 10.72 16.84
C PRO A 281 -2.21 10.68 16.70
N HIS A 282 -2.88 11.78 17.05
CA HIS A 282 -4.31 11.90 16.81
C HIS A 282 -4.55 12.05 15.30
N PHE A 283 -4.92 10.96 14.64
CA PHE A 283 -5.38 10.98 13.25
C PHE A 283 -6.90 11.18 13.22
N MET A 284 -7.40 12.09 12.38
CA MET A 284 -8.84 12.32 12.17
C MET A 284 -9.57 11.05 11.72
N HIS A 285 -8.87 10.21 10.96
CA HIS A 285 -9.28 8.86 10.62
C HIS A 285 -8.19 7.93 11.15
N SER A 286 -8.51 7.10 12.14
CA SER A 286 -7.57 6.10 12.68
C SER A 286 -7.12 5.19 11.54
N VAL A 287 -5.95 5.48 10.97
CA VAL A 287 -5.20 4.51 10.18
C VAL A 287 -4.90 3.39 11.14
N ARG A 288 -5.41 2.18 10.89
CA ARG A 288 -5.29 1.05 11.81
C ARG A 288 -3.84 0.92 12.28
N PRO A 289 -3.53 1.24 13.54
CA PRO A 289 -2.18 1.06 14.03
C PRO A 289 -2.01 -0.43 14.27
N TYR A 290 -1.44 -1.13 13.30
CA TYR A 290 -1.01 -2.50 13.49
C TYR A 290 0.23 -2.42 14.38
N GLY A 291 0.03 -2.77 15.66
CA GLY A 291 0.99 -2.67 16.78
C GLY A 291 2.46 -2.46 16.41
N ASP A 292 3.22 -3.56 16.34
CA ASP A 292 4.67 -3.55 16.19
C ASP A 292 5.11 -3.88 14.76
N ILE A 293 6.33 -3.46 14.43
CA ILE A 293 7.02 -3.79 13.17
C ILE A 293 7.91 -5.02 13.42
N PHE A 294 7.79 -6.01 12.55
CA PHE A 294 8.55 -7.25 12.60
C PHE A 294 9.29 -7.47 11.28
N SER A 295 10.33 -8.29 11.33
CA SER A 295 11.02 -8.80 10.14
C SER A 295 11.13 -10.32 10.19
N VAL A 296 11.15 -10.93 9.01
CA VAL A 296 11.51 -12.34 8.81
C VAL A 296 12.57 -12.42 7.73
N GLU A 297 13.60 -13.22 7.95
CA GLU A 297 14.65 -13.48 6.97
C GLU A 297 14.18 -14.47 5.91
N LEU A 298 14.48 -14.18 4.65
CA LEU A 298 14.27 -15.09 3.54
C LEU A 298 15.53 -15.94 3.38
N LEU A 299 15.40 -17.24 3.69
CA LEU A 299 16.49 -18.21 3.60
C LEU A 299 16.65 -18.67 2.15
N ASP A 300 17.21 -17.82 1.29
CA ASP A 300 17.91 -18.23 0.08
C ASP A 300 18.87 -17.12 -0.35
N ARG A 301 20.18 -17.41 -0.26
CA ARG A 301 21.27 -16.54 -0.72
C ARG A 301 21.60 -16.80 -2.18
#